data_AF-A0A0P1FGT1-F1
#
_entry.id   AF-A0A0P1FGT1-F1
#
_cell.length_a   1.000
_cell.length_b   1.000
_cell.length_c   1.000
_cell.angle_alpha   90.00
_cell.angle_beta   90.00
_cell.angle_gamma   90.00
#
_symmetry.space_group_name_H-M   'P 1'
#
loop_
_entity.id
_entity.type
_entity.pdbx_description
1 polymer ?
#
loop_
_entity_poly.entity_id
_entity_poly.type
_entity_poly.pdbx_seq_one_letter_code
_entity_poly.pdbx_strand_id
1 'polypeptide(L)'
;MTDREKILLLFEVIWDFSLNEDNPLSFIDHIGFDIALISTAHQLPDALLGFYRDRTGDYDVARLERDMDTWAPMVTALEAAAAAKKGTLA
;
A
#
# COMPACT_ATOMS: atom_id res chain seq x y z
N MET A 1 2.47 18.58 -2.10
CA MET A 1 1.53 17.46 -2.02
C MET A 1 0.98 17.42 -0.61
N THR A 2 -0.33 17.59 -0.45
CA THR A 2 -1.06 17.53 0.82
C THR A 2 -1.20 16.07 1.28
N ASP A 3 -1.46 15.85 2.57
CA ASP A 3 -1.62 14.48 3.10
C ASP A 3 -2.80 13.74 2.46
N ARG A 4 -3.81 14.48 2.01
CA ARG A 4 -4.93 13.94 1.23
C ARG A 4 -4.50 13.45 -0.15
N GLU A 5 -3.60 14.16 -0.82
CA GLU A 5 -3.05 13.76 -2.12
C GLU A 5 -2.13 12.54 -1.98
N LYS A 6 -1.40 12.42 -0.86
CA LYS A 6 -0.61 11.22 -0.55
C LYS A 6 -1.49 9.99 -0.38
N ILE A 7 -2.58 10.10 0.38
CA ILE A 7 -3.52 8.99 0.62
C ILE A 7 -4.19 8.55 -0.70
N LEU A 8 -4.64 9.50 -1.53
CA LEU A 8 -5.27 9.17 -2.81
C LEU A 8 -4.31 8.47 -3.78
N LEU A 9 -3.06 8.94 -3.86
CA LEU A 9 -2.03 8.29 -4.67
C LEU A 9 -1.73 6.87 -4.18
N LEU A 10 -1.74 6.65 -2.85
CA LEU A 10 -1.50 5.35 -2.24
C LEU A 10 -2.68 4.38 -2.48
N PHE A 11 -3.90 4.91 -2.52
CA PHE A 11 -5.08 4.16 -2.92
C PHE A 11 -5.11 3.82 -4.41
N GLU A 12 -4.67 4.73 -5.29
CA GLU A 12 -4.45 4.44 -6.71
C GLU A 12 -3.39 3.36 -6.89
N VAL A 13 -2.33 3.35 -6.08
CA VAL A 13 -1.30 2.30 -6.12
C VAL A 13 -1.88 0.95 -5.68
N ILE A 14 -2.60 0.88 -4.56
CA ILE A 14 -3.26 -0.37 -4.12
C ILE A 14 -4.29 -0.84 -5.16
N TRP A 15 -4.98 0.09 -5.81
CA TRP A 15 -5.92 -0.19 -6.89
C TRP A 15 -5.21 -0.72 -8.14
N ASP A 16 -4.11 -0.11 -8.57
CA ASP A 16 -3.28 -0.59 -9.69
C ASP A 16 -2.63 -1.95 -9.39
N PHE A 17 -2.27 -2.24 -8.13
CA PHE A 17 -1.85 -3.57 -7.68
C PHE A 17 -2.99 -4.58 -7.70
N SER A 18 -4.25 -4.16 -7.49
CA SER A 18 -5.41 -5.04 -7.63
C SER A 18 -5.75 -5.38 -9.09
N LEU A 19 -5.27 -4.57 -10.04
CA LEU A 19 -5.48 -4.72 -11.47
C LEU A 19 -4.38 -5.51 -12.18
N ASN A 20 -3.21 -5.65 -11.57
CA ASN A 20 -2.16 -6.57 -12.01
C ASN A 20 -2.25 -7.86 -11.18
N GLU A 21 -2.05 -9.01 -11.80
CA GLU A 21 -2.45 -10.35 -11.32
C GLU A 21 -1.80 -10.82 -9.98
N ASP A 22 -1.01 -9.98 -9.31
CA ASP A 22 -0.36 -10.27 -8.03
C ASP A 22 -1.19 -9.75 -6.84
N ASN A 23 -2.16 -10.59 -6.48
CA ASN A 23 -2.76 -10.81 -5.17
C ASN A 23 -2.71 -9.63 -4.17
N PRO A 24 -3.61 -8.64 -4.27
CA PRO A 24 -3.77 -7.59 -3.25
C PRO A 24 -4.03 -8.14 -1.84
N LEU A 25 -4.53 -9.36 -1.71
CA LEU A 25 -4.68 -10.02 -0.40
C LEU A 25 -3.32 -10.35 0.24
N SER A 26 -2.26 -10.51 -0.54
CA SER A 26 -0.90 -10.70 -0.01
C SER A 26 -0.37 -9.46 0.69
N PHE A 27 -0.77 -8.26 0.25
CA PHE A 27 -0.46 -7.03 0.98
C PHE A 27 -1.27 -6.95 2.27
N ILE A 28 -2.56 -7.31 2.22
CA ILE A 28 -3.43 -7.41 3.40
C ILE A 28 -2.84 -8.34 4.47
N ASP A 29 -2.37 -9.53 4.05
CA ASP A 29 -1.69 -10.48 4.93
C ASP A 29 -0.35 -9.92 5.45
N HIS A 30 0.44 -9.26 4.59
CA HIS A 30 1.72 -8.66 4.96
C HIS A 30 1.58 -7.60 6.06
N ILE A 31 0.59 -6.71 5.94
CA ILE A 31 0.35 -5.68 6.96
C ILE A 31 -0.38 -6.22 8.19
N GLY A 32 -0.83 -7.48 8.16
CA GLY A 32 -1.57 -8.12 9.24
C GLY A 32 -2.98 -7.56 9.42
N PHE A 33 -3.62 -7.11 8.34
CA PHE A 33 -5.00 -6.65 8.37
C PHE A 33 -5.96 -7.84 8.31
N ASP A 34 -6.81 -8.00 9.32
CA ASP A 34 -7.79 -9.07 9.36
C ASP A 34 -8.98 -8.77 8.43
N ILE A 35 -8.98 -9.38 7.26
CA ILE A 35 -10.04 -9.22 6.26
C ILE A 35 -11.40 -9.74 6.74
N ALA A 36 -11.45 -10.60 7.77
CA ALA A 36 -12.72 -11.06 8.33
C ALA A 36 -13.49 -9.94 9.05
N LEU A 37 -12.85 -8.80 9.30
CA LEU A 37 -13.47 -7.61 9.90
C LEU A 37 -14.40 -6.85 8.93
N ILE A 38 -14.36 -7.16 7.64
CA ILE A 38 -15.24 -6.56 6.63
C ILE A 38 -16.27 -7.57 6.12
N SER A 39 -17.50 -7.10 5.92
CA SER A 39 -18.62 -7.92 5.41
C SER A 39 -18.76 -7.84 3.90
N THR A 40 -18.28 -6.77 3.27
CA THR A 40 -18.33 -6.56 1.82
C THR A 40 -17.06 -5.88 1.32
N ALA A 41 -16.66 -6.16 0.08
CA ALA A 41 -15.45 -5.58 -0.52
C ALA A 41 -15.46 -4.03 -0.57
N HIS A 42 -16.65 -3.42 -0.62
CA HIS A 42 -16.80 -1.95 -0.58
C HIS A 42 -16.32 -1.32 0.73
N GLN A 43 -16.21 -2.09 1.82
CA GLN A 43 -15.74 -1.61 3.12
C GLN A 43 -14.21 -1.63 3.22
N LEU A 44 -13.52 -2.32 2.31
CA LEU A 44 -12.07 -2.49 2.37
C LEU A 44 -11.31 -1.15 2.39
N PRO A 45 -11.66 -0.13 1.57
CA PRO A 45 -10.98 1.16 1.62
C PRO A 45 -11.08 1.85 2.98
N ASP A 46 -12.29 1.95 3.52
CA ASP A 46 -12.52 2.62 4.80
C ASP A 46 -11.91 1.84 5.97
N ALA A 47 -11.93 0.51 5.91
CA ALA A 47 -11.35 -0.34 6.94
C ALA A 47 -9.81 -0.28 6.94
N LEU A 48 -9.18 -0.24 5.76
CA LEU A 48 -7.74 0.00 5.63
C LEU A 48 -7.35 1.39 6.14
N LEU A 49 -8.12 2.43 5.81
CA LEU A 49 -7.90 3.76 6.37
C LEU A 49 -7.99 3.76 7.90
N GLY A 50 -8.97 3.04 8.45
CA GLY A 50 -9.11 2.85 9.89
C GLY A 50 -7.93 2.11 10.53
N PHE A 51 -7.36 1.13 9.85
CA PHE A 51 -6.21 0.36 10.32
C PHE A 51 -4.94 1.20 10.52
N TYR A 52 -4.80 2.25 9.73
CA TYR A 52 -3.70 3.21 9.82
C TYR A 52 -3.99 4.40 10.73
N ARG A 53 -5.15 4.45 11.40
CA ARG A 53 -5.39 5.47 12.42
C ARG A 53 -4.73 5.10 13.74
N ASP A 54 -4.08 6.07 14.35
CA ASP A 54 -3.55 5.95 15.70
C ASP A 54 -4.64 6.18 16.76
N ARG A 55 -4.24 6.23 18.03
CA ARG A 55 -5.17 6.41 19.16
C ARG A 55 -5.71 7.84 19.28
N THR A 56 -5.14 8.83 18.58
CA THR A 56 -5.67 10.20 18.52
C THR A 56 -6.63 10.38 17.35
N GLY A 57 -6.69 9.39 16.44
CA GLY A 57 -7.53 9.40 15.25
C GLY A 57 -6.82 9.99 14.03
N ASP A 58 -5.53 10.32 14.16
CA ASP A 58 -4.68 10.79 13.08
C ASP A 58 -4.12 9.59 12.30
N TYR A 59 -3.71 9.81 11.06
CA TYR A 59 -3.14 8.76 10.23
C TYR A 59 -1.65 8.58 10.51
N ASP A 60 -1.25 7.35 10.83
CA ASP A 60 0.16 6.95 10.95
C ASP A 60 0.75 6.68 9.56
N VAL A 61 1.06 7.78 8.87
CA VAL A 61 1.68 7.76 7.53
C VAL A 61 3.04 7.05 7.56
N ALA A 62 3.81 7.20 8.64
CA ALA A 62 5.12 6.59 8.76
C ALA A 62 5.04 5.06 8.84
N ARG A 63 4.00 4.52 9.48
CA ARG A 63 3.72 3.08 9.47
C ARG A 63 3.38 2.59 8.08
N LEU A 64 2.49 3.29 7.38
CA LEU A 64 2.11 2.93 6.01
C LEU A 64 3.31 2.89 5.06
N GLU A 65 4.18 3.89 5.13
CA GLU A 65 5.43 3.93 4.35
C GLU A 65 6.33 2.72 4.65
N ARG A 66 6.52 2.38 5.94
CA ARG A 66 7.32 1.19 6.32
C ARG A 66 6.69 -0.11 5.86
N ASP A 67 5.38 -0.25 5.94
CA ASP A 67 4.67 -1.45 5.51
C ASP A 67 4.87 -1.66 4.00
N MET A 68 4.80 -0.58 3.21
CA MET A 68 5.12 -0.62 1.78
C MET A 68 6.58 -0.95 1.51
N ASP A 69 7.52 -0.31 2.21
CA ASP A 69 8.97 -0.52 2.03
C ASP A 69 9.43 -1.94 2.40
N THR A 70 8.68 -2.64 3.24
CA THR A 70 8.99 -4.01 3.66
C THR A 70 8.23 -5.06 2.87
N TRP A 71 7.28 -4.66 2.02
CA TRP A 71 6.52 -5.59 1.21
C TRP A 71 7.37 -6.04 0.01
N ALA A 72 7.77 -7.31 0.00
CA ALA A 72 8.73 -7.85 -0.97
C ALA A 72 8.39 -7.57 -2.45
N PRO A 73 7.12 -7.63 -2.91
CA PRO A 73 6.74 -7.21 -4.26
C PRO A 73 7.07 -5.75 -4.57
N MET A 74 6.85 -4.82 -3.62
CA MET A 74 7.19 -3.42 -3.76
C MET A 74 8.71 -3.20 -3.84
N VAL A 75 9.46 -3.84 -2.94
CA VAL A 75 10.94 -3.79 -2.96
C VAL A 75 11.47 -4.27 -4.31
N THR A 76 10.96 -5.40 -4.80
CA THR A 76 11.33 -5.97 -6.10
C THR A 76 11.06 -4.99 -7.24
N ALA A 77 9.89 -4.34 -7.24
CA ALA A 77 9.52 -3.36 -8.26
C ALA A 77 10.45 -2.13 -8.23
N LEU A 78 10.79 -1.63 -7.05
CA LEU A 78 11.71 -0.50 -6.86
C LEU A 78 13.13 -0.85 -7.34
N GLU A 79 13.63 -2.03 -7.00
CA GLU A 79 14.93 -2.52 -7.47
C GLU A 79 14.97 -2.65 -9.00
N ALA A 80 13.92 -3.21 -9.61
CA ALA A 80 13.79 -3.32 -11.06
C ALA A 80 13.78 -1.94 -11.74
N ALA A 81 13.03 -0.97 -11.20
CA ALA A 81 12.99 0.40 -11.70
C ALA A 81 14.34 1.12 -11.54
N ALA A 82 15.04 0.90 -10.43
CA ALA A 82 16.37 1.46 -10.19
C ALA A 82 17.42 0.86 -11.15
N ALA A 83 17.36 -0.45 -11.41
CA ALA A 83 18.21 -1.12 -12.38
C ALA A 83 17.96 -0.62 -13.81
N ALA A 84 16.69 -0.45 -14.20
CA ALA A 84 16.31 0.09 -15.51
C ALA A 84 16.90 1.48 -15.74
N LYS A 85 16.81 2.38 -14.74
CA LYS A 85 17.42 3.73 -14.78
C LYS A 85 18.94 3.70 -14.87
N LYS A 86 19.61 2.77 -14.17
CA LYS A 86 21.07 2.61 -14.26
C LYS A 86 21.51 2.07 -15.64
N GLY A 87 20.71 1.18 -16.24
CA GLY A 87 20.97 0.65 -17.58
C GLY A 87 20.72 1.64 -18.73
N THR A 88 19.96 2.72 -18.50
CA THR A 88 19.75 3.78 -19.51
C THR A 88 20.87 4.83 -19.57
N LEU A 89 21.81 4.79 -18.62
CA LEU A 89 22.95 5.71 -18.51
C LEU A 89 24.29 5.07 -18.93
N ALA A 90 24.26 3.87 -19.53
CA ALA A 90 25.42 3.15 -20.05
C ALA A 90 25.49 3.22 -21.59
#